data_AF-B1WYP7-F1
#
_entry.id   AF-B1WYP7-F1
#
_cell.length_a   1.000
_cell.length_b   1.000
_cell.length_c   1.000
_cell.angle_alpha   90.00
_cell.angle_beta   90.00
_cell.angle_gamma   90.00
#
_symmetry.space_group_name_H-M   'P 1'
#
loop_
_entity.id
_entity.type
_entity.pdbx_description
1 polymer ?
#
loop_
_entity_poly.entity_id
_entity_poly.type
_entity_poly.pdbx_seq_one_letter_code
_entity_poly.pdbx_strand_id
1 'polypeptide(L)'
;MAELKIKSKDPEALKRIIENALSERLQSVKAGIKKTEERILFFETKYQLSTEEFIKRFNNDELHHTFDFDEWIGESKMFRSFTTNEKIY
;
A
#
# COMPACT_ATOMS: atom_id res chain seq x y z
N MET A 1 -18.60 -5.01 8.05
CA MET A 1 -17.75 -5.44 9.17
C MET A 1 -17.83 -6.95 9.28
N ALA A 2 -16.69 -7.63 9.44
CA ALA A 2 -16.64 -9.07 9.68
C ALA A 2 -16.30 -9.32 11.15
N GLU A 3 -16.98 -10.28 11.79
CA GLU A 3 -16.74 -10.69 13.17
C GLU A 3 -16.05 -12.06 13.18
N LEU A 4 -15.01 -12.21 14.00
CA LEU A 4 -14.31 -13.47 14.21
C LEU A 4 -14.38 -13.87 15.69
N LYS A 5 -14.93 -15.05 15.99
CA LYS A 5 -15.00 -15.62 17.34
C LYS A 5 -13.96 -16.71 17.50
N ILE A 6 -13.02 -16.51 18.43
CA ILE A 6 -11.97 -17.48 18.75
C ILE A 6 -12.16 -17.94 20.20
N LYS A 7 -12.05 -19.25 20.45
CA LYS A 7 -12.12 -19.84 21.79
C LYS A 7 -10.76 -20.40 22.18
N SER A 8 -10.30 -20.10 23.39
CA SER A 8 -9.05 -20.63 23.95
C SER A 8 -9.27 -21.07 25.40
N LYS A 9 -8.50 -22.06 25.84
CA LYS A 9 -8.42 -22.48 27.24
C LYS A 9 -7.63 -21.47 28.09
N ASP A 10 -6.82 -20.63 27.45
CA ASP A 10 -6.09 -19.52 28.06
C ASP A 10 -6.40 -18.22 27.27
N PRO A 11 -7.37 -17.41 27.74
CA PRO A 11 -7.76 -16.17 27.09
C PRO A 11 -6.67 -15.09 27.10
N GLU A 12 -5.84 -15.04 28.13
CA GLU A 12 -4.81 -14.00 28.29
C GLU A 12 -3.65 -14.26 27.33
N ALA A 13 -3.20 -15.52 27.22
CA ALA A 13 -2.22 -15.90 26.21
C ALA A 13 -2.74 -15.67 24.78
N LEU A 14 -4.01 -16.02 24.51
CA LEU A 14 -4.63 -15.78 23.21
C LEU A 14 -4.65 -14.28 22.87
N LYS A 15 -5.06 -13.44 23.83
CA LYS A 15 -5.11 -11.99 23.65
C LYS A 15 -3.75 -11.43 23.26
N ARG A 16 -2.68 -11.79 23.98
CA ARG A 16 -1.31 -11.33 23.71
C ARG A 16 -0.82 -11.74 22.32
N ILE A 17 -1.11 -12.98 21.91
CA ILE A 17 -0.72 -13.47 20.57
C ILE A 17 -1.42 -12.65 19.48
N ILE A 18 -2.72 -12.39 19.64
CA ILE A 18 -3.50 -11.59 18.68
C ILE A 18 -2.99 -10.16 18.64
N GLU A 19 -2.79 -9.52 19.81
CA GLU A 19 -2.30 -8.14 19.89
C GLU A 19 -0.93 -7.98 19.26
N ASN A 20 -0.01 -8.92 19.49
CA ASN A 20 1.32 -8.90 18.88
C ASN A 20 1.23 -9.08 17.37
N ALA A 21 0.51 -10.09 16.89
CA ALA A 21 0.38 -10.37 15.46
C ALA A 21 -0.28 -9.19 14.70
N LEU A 22 -1.31 -8.57 15.29
CA LEU A 22 -1.95 -7.39 14.71
C LEU A 22 -1.02 -6.17 14.72
N SER A 23 -0.26 -5.96 15.79
CA SER A 23 0.69 -4.85 15.91
C SER A 23 1.83 -4.98 14.90
N GLU A 24 2.43 -6.16 14.76
CA GLU A 24 3.46 -6.44 13.75
C GLU A 24 2.92 -6.24 12.34
N ARG A 25 1.72 -6.75 12.06
CA ARG A 25 1.09 -6.58 10.75
C ARG A 25 0.81 -5.11 10.45
N LEU A 26 0.32 -4.36 11.43
CA LEU A 26 0.06 -2.92 11.29
C LEU A 26 1.36 -2.15 11.00
N GLN A 27 2.44 -2.44 11.73
CA GLN A 27 3.75 -1.83 11.49
C GLN A 27 4.29 -2.16 10.09
N SER A 28 4.19 -3.41 9.66
CA SER A 28 4.59 -3.85 8.32
C SER A 28 3.82 -3.11 7.22
N VAL A 29 2.50 -2.95 7.36
CA VAL A 29 1.68 -2.20 6.41
C VAL A 29 2.08 -0.72 6.38
N LYS A 30 2.29 -0.08 7.54
CA LYS A 30 2.76 1.32 7.62
C LYS A 30 4.11 1.52 6.94
N ALA A 31 5.05 0.59 7.14
CA ALA A 31 6.34 0.63 6.48
C ALA A 31 6.21 0.47 4.95
N GLY A 32 5.30 -0.40 4.49
CA GLY A 32 4.99 -0.57 3.07
C GLY A 32 4.41 0.70 2.44
N ILE A 33 3.45 1.36 3.09
CA ILE A 33 2.88 2.64 2.65
C ILE A 33 3.97 3.69 2.50
N LYS A 34 4.76 3.90 3.56
CA LYS A 34 5.85 4.88 3.55
C LYS A 34 6.84 4.65 2.40
N LYS A 35 7.25 3.39 2.19
CA LYS A 35 8.17 3.04 1.10
C LYS A 35 7.53 3.31 -0.28
N THR A 36 6.24 3.02 -0.43
CA THR A 36 5.49 3.29 -1.67
C THR A 36 5.45 4.79 -1.96
N GLU A 37 5.15 5.62 -0.95
CA GLU A 37 5.14 7.09 -1.05
C GLU A 37 6.52 7.65 -1.44
N GLU A 38 7.58 7.18 -0.78
CA GLU A 38 8.97 7.56 -1.11
C GLU A 38 9.33 7.19 -2.56
N ARG A 39 8.86 6.04 -3.04
CA ARG A 39 9.13 5.57 -4.40
C ARG A 39 8.36 6.37 -5.45
N ILE A 40 7.10 6.70 -5.17
CA ILE A 40 6.29 7.61 -6.00
C ILE A 40 6.98 8.97 -6.10
N LEU A 41 7.39 9.57 -4.98
CA LEU A 41 8.06 10.87 -4.96
C LEU A 41 9.39 10.84 -5.74
N PHE A 42 10.14 9.75 -5.64
CA PHE A 42 11.35 9.54 -6.43
C PHE A 42 11.06 9.61 -7.93
N PHE A 43 10.02 8.94 -8.41
CA PHE A 43 9.67 8.97 -9.83
C PHE A 43 9.14 10.34 -10.27
N GLU A 44 8.28 10.96 -9.47
CA GLU A 44 7.77 12.31 -9.75
C GLU A 44 8.91 13.32 -9.89
N THR A 45 9.91 13.21 -9.02
CA THR A 45 11.12 14.05 -9.06
C THR A 45 12.01 13.72 -10.25
N LYS A 46 12.23 12.43 -10.54
CA LYS A 46 13.11 11.99 -11.63
C LYS A 46 12.57 12.41 -12.99
N TYR A 47 11.27 12.28 -13.21
CA TYR A 47 10.61 12.54 -14.49
C TYR A 47 9.95 13.93 -14.55
N GLN A 48 9.98 14.69 -13.46
CA GLN A 48 9.35 16.02 -13.35
C GLN A 48 7.88 15.99 -13.79
N LEU A 49 7.17 14.95 -13.37
CA LEU A 49 5.82 14.63 -13.80
C LEU A 49 5.03 14.11 -12.61
N SER A 50 3.81 14.61 -12.38
CA SER A 50 2.96 14.07 -11.32
C SER A 50 2.48 12.66 -11.67
N THR A 51 2.23 11.84 -10.65
CA THR A 51 1.72 10.47 -10.83
C THR A 51 0.39 10.43 -11.58
N GLU A 52 -0.50 11.41 -11.33
CA GLU A 52 -1.79 11.51 -12.04
C GLU A 52 -1.60 11.74 -13.54
N GLU A 53 -0.72 12.66 -13.91
CA GLU A 53 -0.43 12.96 -15.31
C GLU A 53 0.34 11.82 -15.97
N PHE A 54 1.29 11.20 -15.26
CA PHE A 54 1.98 10.00 -15.70
C PHE A 54 0.99 8.88 -16.07
N ILE A 55 0.07 8.53 -15.16
CA ILE A 55 -0.94 7.49 -15.39
C ILE A 55 -1.81 7.83 -16.60
N LYS A 56 -2.22 9.10 -16.74
CA LYS A 56 -3.03 9.55 -17.88
C LYS A 56 -2.30 9.35 -19.20
N ARG A 57 -1.04 9.82 -19.31
CA ARG A 57 -0.22 9.67 -20.53
C ARG A 57 0.10 8.23 -20.85
N PHE A 58 0.42 7.44 -19.81
CA PHE A 58 0.70 6.01 -19.96
C PHE A 58 -0.53 5.25 -20.49
N ASN A 59 -1.73 5.54 -19.98
CA ASN A 59 -2.97 4.92 -20.47
C ASN A 59 -3.38 5.38 -21.88
N ASN A 60 -2.85 6.50 -22.36
CA ASN A 60 -3.06 7.01 -23.71
C ASN A 60 -2.00 6.49 -24.71
N ASP A 61 -1.16 5.54 -24.31
CA ASP A 61 -0.03 5.03 -25.11
C ASP A 61 1.00 6.11 -25.52
N GLU A 62 1.05 7.23 -24.79
CA GLU A 62 1.99 8.33 -25.05
C GLU A 62 3.40 8.05 -24.50
N LEU A 63 3.53 7.05 -23.61
CA LEU A 63 4.77 6.65 -22.96
C LEU A 63 5.06 5.18 -23.24
N HIS A 64 6.29 4.88 -23.68
CA HIS A 64 6.72 3.50 -23.90
C HIS A 64 7.02 2.81 -22.58
N HIS A 65 6.71 1.52 -22.48
CA HIS A 65 7.08 0.71 -21.33
C HIS A 65 8.58 0.76 -21.05
N THR A 66 8.92 1.03 -19.80
CA THR A 66 10.26 0.93 -19.24
C THR A 66 10.14 0.33 -17.85
N PHE A 67 11.23 -0.24 -17.33
CA PHE A 67 11.23 -0.82 -15.98
C PHE A 67 10.75 0.20 -14.93
N ASP A 68 11.21 1.45 -15.03
CA ASP A 68 10.78 2.53 -14.14
C ASP A 68 9.28 2.82 -14.24
N PHE A 69 8.71 2.85 -15.45
CA PHE A 69 7.28 3.13 -15.63
C PHE A 69 6.40 1.96 -15.18
N ASP A 70 6.84 0.73 -15.43
CA ASP A 70 6.15 -0.47 -14.94
C ASP A 70 6.17 -0.52 -13.41
N GLU A 71 7.30 -0.17 -12.79
CA GLU A 71 7.43 -0.03 -11.33
C GLU A 71 6.53 1.09 -10.81
N TRP A 72 6.54 2.28 -11.41
CA TRP A 72 5.72 3.42 -10.99
C TRP A 72 4.22 3.12 -11.06
N ILE A 73 3.75 2.41 -12.09
CA ILE A 73 2.37 1.91 -12.18
C ILE A 73 2.08 0.94 -11.03
N GLY A 74 3.01 0.04 -10.71
CA GLY A 74 2.93 -0.88 -9.58
C GLY A 74 2.74 -0.13 -8.25
N GLU A 75 3.64 0.81 -7.95
CA GLU A 75 3.61 1.62 -6.72
C GLU A 75 2.32 2.46 -6.63
N SER A 76 1.87 3.03 -7.74
CA SER A 76 0.61 3.80 -7.78
C SER A 76 -0.62 2.94 -7.46
N LYS A 77 -0.67 1.71 -7.98
CA LYS A 77 -1.74 0.75 -7.67
C LYS A 77 -1.66 0.30 -6.22
N MET A 78 -0.45 0.05 -5.72
CA MET A 78 -0.22 -0.34 -4.32
C MET A 78 -0.69 0.77 -3.38
N PHE A 79 -0.32 2.02 -3.63
CA PHE A 79 -0.76 3.18 -2.86
C PHE A 79 -2.29 3.33 -2.86
N ARG A 80 -2.93 3.16 -4.03
CA ARG A 80 -4.38 3.20 -4.15
C ARG A 80 -5.07 2.08 -3.37
N SER A 81 -4.46 0.89 -3.29
CA SER A 81 -5.00 -0.23 -2.51
C SER A 81 -4.99 0.07 -1.01
N PHE A 82 -4.01 0.82 -0.51
CA PHE A 82 -3.96 1.24 0.90
C PHE A 82 -5.01 2.33 1.19
N THR A 83 -5.12 3.34 0.34
CA THR A 83 -6.02 4.48 0.55
C THR A 83 -7.50 4.17 0.29
N THR A 84 -7.81 3.24 -0.62
CA THR A 84 -9.20 2.81 -0.86
C THR A 84 -9.75 2.01 0.33
N ASN A 85 -8.89 1.25 1.03
CA ASN A 85 -9.27 0.56 2.26
C ASN A 85 -9.42 1.51 3.46
N GLU A 86 -8.88 2.73 3.39
CA GLU A 86 -9.02 3.74 4.44
C GLU A 86 -10.37 4.48 4.38
N LYS A 87 -11.04 4.53 3.21
CA LYS A 87 -12.34 5.19 3.02
C LYS A 87 -13.56 4.37 3.40
N ILE A 88 -13.37 3.21 4.03
CA ILE A 88 -14.45 2.38 4.59
C ILE A 88 -14.39 2.48 6.13
N TYR A 89 -14.59 3.69 6.65
CA TYR A 89 -14.95 3.96 8.05
C TYR A 89 -15.86 5.17 8.10
#